data_AF-A0A0L0FFG4-F1
#
_entry.id   AF-A0A0L0FFG4-F1
#
_cell.length_a   1.000
_cell.length_b   1.000
_cell.length_c   1.000
_cell.angle_alpha   90.00
_cell.angle_beta   90.00
_cell.angle_gamma   90.00
#
_symmetry.space_group_name_H-M   'P 1'
#
loop_
_entity.id
_entity.type
_entity.pdbx_description
1 polymer ?
#
loop_
_entity_poly.entity_id
_entity_poly.type
_entity_poly.pdbx_seq_one_letter_code
_entity_poly.pdbx_strand_id
1 'polypeptide(L)'
;MQGLDSLAERLRGYYILGARFTKWRAPFTIDAETGRPTAIAIEANMRDLARVALISQAEGMVPIVEPDVVMQGTHDLPTAVAINTQIHATLYKAMLDHGVYMEGCILKTNMVTPGLSYPVSYTKQDIAAACLTVLKRTMPVSIRSCNYLSGGQALHVACARLGAIQALKGNCPWNISFSWSAALQLPLLDLCKGTTLQDALPSMASLYLEELQLACAASKGIIPADFEESIGGHEPKN
;
A
#
# COMPACT_ATOMS: atom_id res chain seq x y z
N MET A 1 -3.82 17.97 1.63
CA MET A 1 -2.59 17.52 2.33
C MET A 1 -1.63 18.70 2.49
N GLN A 2 -0.66 18.61 3.41
CA GLN A 2 0.33 19.67 3.63
C GLN A 2 1.71 19.26 3.11
N GLY A 3 2.55 20.24 2.79
CA GLY A 3 3.96 20.05 2.44
C GLY A 3 4.31 20.26 0.95
N LEU A 4 3.39 20.79 0.14
CA LEU A 4 3.68 21.19 -1.24
C LEU A 4 4.60 22.42 -1.33
N ASP A 5 4.54 23.30 -0.34
CA ASP A 5 5.38 24.50 -0.27
C ASP A 5 6.86 24.11 -0.26
N SER A 6 7.67 24.75 -1.12
CA SER A 6 9.09 24.45 -1.32
C SER A 6 9.40 22.97 -1.61
N LEU A 7 8.43 22.18 -2.09
CA LEU A 7 8.66 20.75 -2.38
C LEU A 7 9.78 20.58 -3.41
N ALA A 8 9.77 21.34 -4.51
CA ALA A 8 10.79 21.27 -5.57
C ALA A 8 12.22 21.50 -5.02
N GLU A 9 12.40 22.53 -4.18
CA GLU A 9 13.68 22.86 -3.56
C GLU A 9 14.19 21.71 -2.68
N ARG A 10 13.30 21.13 -1.86
CA ARG A 10 13.65 19.97 -1.03
C ARG A 10 14.02 18.75 -1.87
N LEU A 11 13.24 18.46 -2.92
CA LEU A 11 13.51 17.32 -3.80
C LEU A 11 14.84 17.45 -4.52
N ARG A 12 15.20 18.65 -4.98
CA ARG A 12 16.53 18.93 -5.56
C ARG A 12 17.65 18.61 -4.57
N GLY A 13 17.49 19.05 -3.30
CA GLY A 13 18.40 18.68 -2.23
C GLY A 13 18.50 17.16 -2.02
N TYR A 14 17.37 16.47 -1.96
CA TYR A 14 17.35 15.01 -1.79
C TYR A 14 17.95 14.26 -2.98
N TYR A 15 17.77 14.76 -4.20
CA TYR A 15 18.36 14.17 -5.40
C TYR A 15 19.89 14.24 -5.35
N ILE A 16 20.45 15.39 -4.93
CA ILE A 16 21.89 15.58 -4.70
C ILE A 16 22.42 14.59 -3.65
N LEU A 17 21.62 14.32 -2.61
CA LEU A 17 21.95 13.33 -1.57
C LEU A 17 21.77 11.87 -2.01
N GLY A 18 21.31 11.61 -3.23
CA GLY A 18 21.21 10.28 -3.82
C GLY A 18 19.81 9.67 -3.87
N ALA A 19 18.78 10.36 -3.38
CA ALA A 19 17.40 9.88 -3.50
C ALA A 19 16.95 9.87 -4.98
N ARG A 20 16.16 8.85 -5.37
CA ARG A 20 15.66 8.69 -6.75
C ARG A 20 14.16 8.50 -6.86
N PHE A 21 13.48 8.37 -5.73
CA PHE A 21 12.03 8.28 -5.68
C PHE A 21 11.48 9.05 -4.49
N THR A 22 10.24 9.50 -4.59
CA THR A 22 9.48 10.13 -3.50
C THR A 22 8.33 9.23 -3.08
N LYS A 23 7.74 9.49 -1.92
CA LYS A 23 6.53 8.80 -1.47
C LYS A 23 5.61 9.80 -0.80
N TRP A 24 4.34 9.80 -1.19
CA TRP A 24 3.35 10.69 -0.59
C TRP A 24 2.04 9.97 -0.30
N ARG A 25 1.60 10.05 0.97
CA ARG A 25 0.45 9.31 1.50
C ARG A 25 -0.78 10.20 1.67
N ALA A 26 -1.90 9.75 1.13
CA ALA A 26 -3.23 10.32 1.28
C ALA A 26 -4.14 9.31 2.01
N PRO A 27 -4.30 9.43 3.34
CA PRO A 27 -5.13 8.52 4.11
C PRO A 27 -6.63 8.82 3.97
N PHE A 28 -7.44 7.78 3.92
CA PHE A 28 -8.90 7.83 3.92
C PHE A 28 -9.48 6.86 4.95
N THR A 29 -10.62 7.21 5.53
CA THR A 29 -11.39 6.35 6.43
C THR A 29 -12.77 6.14 5.83
N ILE A 30 -13.22 4.89 5.80
CA ILE A 30 -14.59 4.55 5.44
C ILE A 30 -15.43 4.54 6.71
N ASP A 31 -16.45 5.39 6.72
CA ASP A 31 -17.42 5.48 7.81
C ASP A 31 -18.77 5.83 7.19
N ALA A 32 -19.66 4.83 7.15
CA ALA A 32 -20.97 4.95 6.55
C ALA A 32 -21.90 5.87 7.36
N GLU A 33 -21.73 5.95 8.69
CA GLU A 33 -22.57 6.78 9.56
C GLU A 33 -22.32 8.27 9.30
N THR A 34 -21.06 8.63 9.05
CA THR A 34 -20.67 10.03 8.76
C THR A 34 -20.52 10.33 7.27
N GLY A 35 -20.80 9.36 6.38
CA GLY A 35 -20.69 9.52 4.93
C GLY A 35 -19.25 9.76 4.43
N ARG A 36 -18.25 9.15 5.09
CA ARG A 36 -16.83 9.27 4.72
C ARG A 36 -16.33 8.07 3.91
N PRO A 37 -15.36 8.28 3.00
CA PRO A 37 -14.78 9.58 2.62
C PRO A 37 -15.73 10.39 1.72
N THR A 38 -15.79 11.71 1.94
CA THR A 38 -16.60 12.61 1.09
C THR A 38 -15.94 12.82 -0.27
N ALA A 39 -16.75 13.11 -1.30
CA ALA A 39 -16.25 13.36 -2.65
C ALA A 39 -15.21 14.50 -2.69
N ILE A 40 -15.43 15.58 -1.94
CA ILE A 40 -14.49 16.71 -1.85
C ILE A 40 -13.16 16.29 -1.21
N ALA A 41 -13.18 15.41 -0.20
CA ALA A 41 -11.96 14.91 0.42
C ALA A 41 -11.17 14.03 -0.55
N ILE A 42 -11.85 13.17 -1.31
CA ILE A 42 -11.23 12.36 -2.36
C ILE A 42 -10.59 13.27 -3.41
N GLU A 43 -11.35 14.20 -3.99
CA GLU A 43 -10.88 15.10 -5.04
C GLU A 43 -9.68 15.95 -4.59
N ALA A 44 -9.78 16.59 -3.42
CA ALA A 44 -8.72 17.45 -2.91
C ALA A 44 -7.41 16.67 -2.70
N ASN A 45 -7.49 15.48 -2.09
CA ASN A 45 -6.29 14.66 -1.86
C ASN A 45 -5.70 14.11 -3.16
N MET A 46 -6.53 13.66 -4.10
CA MET A 46 -6.03 13.12 -5.37
C MET A 46 -5.40 14.20 -6.26
N ARG A 47 -5.95 15.42 -6.24
CA ARG A 47 -5.33 16.59 -6.86
C ARG A 47 -3.96 16.89 -6.24
N ASP A 48 -3.84 16.85 -4.92
CA ASP A 48 -2.56 17.05 -4.25
C ASP A 48 -1.55 15.94 -4.59
N LEU A 49 -1.96 14.66 -4.65
CA LEU A 49 -1.08 13.58 -5.10
C LEU A 49 -0.58 13.78 -6.53
N ALA A 50 -1.46 14.23 -7.44
CA ALA A 50 -1.07 14.54 -8.82
C ALA A 50 -0.03 15.68 -8.87
N ARG A 51 -0.20 16.74 -8.07
CA ARG A 51 0.78 17.84 -7.95
C ARG A 51 2.12 17.35 -7.42
N VAL A 52 2.11 16.52 -6.38
CA VAL A 52 3.34 15.91 -5.84
C VAL A 52 4.02 15.04 -6.88
N ALA A 53 3.27 14.25 -7.64
CA ALA A 53 3.81 13.41 -8.71
C ALA A 53 4.49 14.24 -9.80
N LEU A 54 3.81 15.30 -10.28
CA LEU A 54 4.35 16.21 -11.28
C LEU A 54 5.63 16.90 -10.80
N ILE A 55 5.63 17.46 -9.58
CA ILE A 55 6.81 18.12 -9.00
C ILE A 55 7.96 17.13 -8.81
N SER A 56 7.68 15.90 -8.39
CA SER A 56 8.70 14.85 -8.24
C SER A 56 9.37 14.53 -9.57
N GLN A 57 8.58 14.38 -10.64
CA GLN A 57 9.09 14.11 -11.98
C GLN A 57 9.90 15.28 -12.54
N ALA A 58 9.46 16.53 -12.30
CA ALA A 58 10.19 17.73 -12.71
C ALA A 58 11.58 17.82 -12.08
N GLU A 59 11.75 17.31 -10.85
CA GLU A 59 13.04 17.23 -10.17
C GLU A 59 13.76 15.88 -10.36
N GLY A 60 13.36 15.08 -11.35
CA GLY A 60 14.04 13.85 -11.75
C GLY A 60 13.81 12.64 -10.83
N MET A 61 12.76 12.66 -10.00
CA MET A 61 12.45 11.60 -9.05
C MET A 61 11.19 10.82 -9.45
N VAL A 62 11.20 9.51 -9.24
CA VAL A 62 10.03 8.63 -9.43
C VAL A 62 9.02 8.84 -8.29
N PRO A 63 7.78 9.32 -8.53
CA PRO A 63 6.78 9.40 -7.48
C PRO A 63 6.13 8.06 -7.15
N ILE A 64 6.14 7.71 -5.87
CA ILE A 64 5.22 6.73 -5.29
C ILE A 64 3.98 7.48 -4.78
N VAL A 65 2.86 7.33 -5.48
CA VAL A 65 1.57 7.90 -5.10
C VAL A 65 0.82 6.91 -4.20
N GLU A 66 0.43 7.36 -3.00
CA GLU A 66 -0.13 6.47 -1.97
C GLU A 66 -1.55 6.88 -1.51
N PRO A 67 -2.61 6.56 -2.29
CA PRO A 67 -3.97 6.53 -1.77
C PRO A 67 -4.13 5.34 -0.81
N ASP A 68 -4.43 5.63 0.46
CA ASP A 68 -4.46 4.65 1.54
C ASP A 68 -5.79 4.68 2.28
N VAL A 69 -6.67 3.72 2.00
CA VAL A 69 -7.87 3.47 2.80
C VAL A 69 -7.46 2.64 4.02
N VAL A 70 -7.58 3.24 5.20
CA VAL A 70 -7.23 2.58 6.46
C VAL A 70 -8.23 1.49 6.80
N MET A 71 -7.77 0.41 7.47
CA MET A 71 -8.60 -0.76 7.75
C MET A 71 -9.64 -0.54 8.87
N GLN A 72 -9.58 0.57 9.61
CA GLN A 72 -10.57 0.86 10.66
C GLN A 72 -11.96 1.08 10.07
N GLY A 73 -12.98 0.54 10.74
CA GLY A 73 -14.39 0.72 10.41
C GLY A 73 -15.19 -0.57 10.46
N THR A 74 -16.46 -0.47 10.07
CA THR A 74 -17.47 -1.54 10.06
C THR A 74 -17.98 -1.84 8.66
N HIS A 75 -17.24 -1.42 7.63
CA HIS A 75 -17.65 -1.58 6.23
C HIS A 75 -17.38 -3.00 5.72
N ASP A 76 -18.22 -3.48 4.80
CA ASP A 76 -18.04 -4.76 4.14
C ASP A 76 -17.03 -4.67 2.97
N LEU A 77 -16.67 -5.83 2.40
CA LEU A 77 -15.70 -5.89 1.30
C LEU A 77 -16.23 -5.25 0.01
N PRO A 78 -17.51 -5.42 -0.40
CA PRO A 78 -18.09 -4.68 -1.52
C PRO A 78 -17.98 -3.15 -1.37
N THR A 79 -18.25 -2.60 -0.19
CA THR A 79 -18.09 -1.17 0.09
C THR A 79 -16.62 -0.75 -0.04
N ALA A 80 -15.69 -1.54 0.51
CA ALA A 80 -14.26 -1.28 0.35
C ALA A 80 -13.84 -1.25 -1.12
N VAL A 81 -14.32 -2.18 -1.95
CA VAL A 81 -14.07 -2.21 -3.40
C VAL A 81 -14.62 -0.94 -4.07
N ALA A 82 -15.84 -0.53 -3.75
CA ALA A 82 -16.47 0.65 -4.33
C ALA A 82 -15.68 1.93 -4.02
N ILE A 83 -15.34 2.14 -2.74
CA ILE A 83 -14.60 3.33 -2.31
C ILE A 83 -13.17 3.35 -2.88
N ASN A 84 -12.44 2.23 -2.86
CA ASN A 84 -11.10 2.16 -3.44
C ASN A 84 -11.15 2.41 -4.96
N THR A 85 -12.16 1.89 -5.66
CA THR A 85 -12.37 2.16 -7.09
C THR A 85 -12.57 3.66 -7.35
N GLN A 86 -13.41 4.33 -6.56
CA GLN A 86 -13.64 5.77 -6.69
C GLN A 86 -12.36 6.58 -6.45
N ILE A 87 -11.61 6.26 -5.39
CA ILE A 87 -10.36 6.95 -5.05
C ILE A 87 -9.33 6.77 -6.17
N HIS A 88 -9.10 5.53 -6.63
CA HIS A 88 -8.12 5.25 -7.69
C HIS A 88 -8.52 5.91 -9.03
N ALA A 89 -9.79 5.85 -9.41
CA ALA A 89 -10.26 6.52 -10.62
C ALA A 89 -10.05 8.05 -10.53
N THR A 90 -10.31 8.64 -9.37
CA THR A 90 -10.09 10.08 -9.13
C THR A 90 -8.60 10.41 -9.17
N LEU A 91 -7.73 9.56 -8.61
CA LEU A 91 -6.27 9.70 -8.69
C LEU A 91 -5.79 9.77 -10.13
N TYR A 92 -6.13 8.76 -10.94
CA TYR A 92 -5.61 8.69 -12.30
C TYR A 92 -6.18 9.78 -13.20
N LYS A 93 -7.44 10.18 -12.99
CA LYS A 93 -7.98 11.37 -13.65
C LYS A 93 -7.18 12.63 -13.28
N ALA A 94 -6.93 12.85 -11.99
CA ALA A 94 -6.15 14.00 -11.55
C ALA A 94 -4.72 13.97 -12.11
N MET A 95 -4.06 12.82 -12.12
CA MET A 95 -2.72 12.66 -12.70
C MET A 95 -2.70 12.98 -14.20
N LEU A 96 -3.68 12.50 -14.97
CA LEU A 96 -3.82 12.86 -16.39
C LEU A 96 -4.03 14.37 -16.58
N ASP A 97 -4.92 14.98 -15.77
CA ASP A 97 -5.22 16.41 -15.86
C ASP A 97 -4.01 17.31 -15.56
N HIS A 98 -3.09 16.83 -14.72
CA HIS A 98 -1.86 17.54 -14.38
C HIS A 98 -0.69 17.22 -15.33
N GLY A 99 -0.88 16.34 -16.31
CA GLY A 99 0.18 15.94 -17.25
C GLY A 99 1.27 15.07 -16.63
N VAL A 100 0.93 14.26 -15.62
CA VAL A 100 1.88 13.33 -14.98
C VAL A 100 2.27 12.22 -15.96
N TYR A 101 3.56 11.94 -16.07
CA TYR A 101 4.09 10.84 -16.88
C TYR A 101 3.87 9.50 -16.17
N MET A 102 2.83 8.76 -16.59
CA MET A 102 2.34 7.56 -15.89
C MET A 102 3.38 6.43 -15.79
N GLU A 103 4.16 6.20 -16.83
CA GLU A 103 5.20 5.16 -16.88
C GLU A 103 6.31 5.40 -15.87
N GLY A 104 6.50 6.65 -15.44
CA GLY A 104 7.44 7.06 -14.40
C GLY A 104 6.84 7.08 -12.99
N CYS A 105 5.70 6.44 -12.75
CA CYS A 105 5.04 6.40 -11.44
C CYS A 105 4.97 4.99 -10.85
N ILE A 106 4.85 4.91 -9.53
CA ILE A 106 4.53 3.69 -8.80
C ILE A 106 3.28 3.93 -7.96
N LEU A 107 2.31 3.02 -8.03
CA LEU A 107 1.19 3.02 -7.10
C LEU A 107 1.63 2.31 -5.81
N LYS A 108 1.37 2.94 -4.65
CA LYS A 108 1.35 2.26 -3.37
C LYS A 108 -0.06 2.35 -2.78
N THR A 109 -0.67 1.26 -2.38
CA THR A 109 -2.06 1.33 -1.89
C THR A 109 -2.34 0.23 -0.88
N ASN A 110 -3.40 0.36 -0.10
CA ASN A 110 -3.87 -0.67 0.81
C ASN A 110 -4.35 -1.91 0.04
N MET A 111 -4.22 -3.09 0.66
CA MET A 111 -5.04 -4.22 0.22
C MET A 111 -6.51 -3.88 0.49
N VAL A 112 -7.41 -4.31 -0.39
CA VAL A 112 -8.84 -4.07 -0.27
C VAL A 112 -9.42 -5.09 0.72
N THR A 113 -9.69 -4.65 1.94
CA THR A 113 -10.21 -5.48 3.02
C THR A 113 -11.51 -4.88 3.57
N PRO A 114 -12.39 -5.67 4.20
CA PRO A 114 -13.46 -5.08 5.00
C PRO A 114 -12.85 -4.40 6.24
N GLY A 115 -13.68 -3.64 6.95
CA GLY A 115 -13.29 -2.96 8.16
C GLY A 115 -12.98 -3.95 9.30
N LEU A 116 -12.05 -3.60 10.18
CA LEU A 116 -11.64 -4.45 11.31
C LEU A 116 -12.78 -4.87 12.24
N SER A 117 -13.85 -4.06 12.32
CA SER A 117 -15.02 -4.32 13.16
C SER A 117 -16.21 -4.87 12.35
N TYR A 118 -16.01 -5.28 11.10
CA TYR A 118 -17.06 -5.94 10.32
C TYR A 118 -17.20 -7.40 10.77
N PRO A 119 -18.42 -7.90 11.07
CA PRO A 119 -18.61 -9.21 11.72
C PRO A 119 -18.39 -10.41 10.80
N VAL A 120 -18.32 -10.21 9.48
CA VAL A 120 -18.18 -11.31 8.51
C VAL A 120 -16.74 -11.36 7.98
N SER A 121 -16.10 -12.51 8.15
CA SER A 121 -14.77 -12.80 7.62
C SER A 121 -14.81 -13.09 6.12
N TYR A 122 -13.71 -12.75 5.44
CA TYR A 122 -13.47 -13.04 4.03
C TYR A 122 -12.18 -13.84 3.88
N THR A 123 -12.15 -14.76 2.92
CA THR A 123 -10.95 -15.54 2.62
C THR A 123 -9.88 -14.66 1.98
N LYS A 124 -8.61 -15.07 2.04
CA LYS A 124 -7.54 -14.37 1.31
C LYS A 124 -7.78 -14.34 -0.22
N GLN A 125 -8.49 -15.33 -0.76
CA GLN A 125 -8.90 -15.36 -2.16
C GLN A 125 -9.93 -14.28 -2.47
N ASP A 126 -10.90 -14.04 -1.58
CA ASP A 126 -11.86 -12.95 -1.71
C ASP A 126 -11.15 -11.58 -1.68
N ILE A 127 -10.23 -11.39 -0.72
CA ILE A 127 -9.40 -10.18 -0.60
C ILE A 127 -8.55 -9.97 -1.85
N ALA A 128 -7.93 -11.03 -2.35
CA ALA A 128 -7.12 -10.99 -3.57
C ALA A 128 -7.97 -10.64 -4.82
N ALA A 129 -9.15 -11.23 -4.95
CA ALA A 129 -10.09 -10.91 -6.02
C ALA A 129 -10.57 -9.46 -5.93
N ALA A 130 -10.86 -8.94 -4.73
CA ALA A 130 -11.22 -7.55 -4.50
C ALA A 130 -10.10 -6.58 -4.92
N CYS A 131 -8.86 -6.87 -4.52
CA CYS A 131 -7.67 -6.11 -4.90
C CYS A 131 -7.49 -6.05 -6.43
N LEU A 132 -7.51 -7.21 -7.09
CA LEU A 132 -7.38 -7.31 -8.54
C LEU A 132 -8.56 -6.63 -9.26
N THR A 133 -9.77 -6.67 -8.70
CA THR A 133 -10.96 -6.01 -9.25
C THR A 133 -10.76 -4.49 -9.29
N VAL A 134 -10.26 -3.89 -8.21
CA VAL A 134 -9.97 -2.45 -8.18
C VAL A 134 -8.91 -2.11 -9.23
N LEU A 135 -7.76 -2.80 -9.25
CA LEU A 135 -6.70 -2.54 -10.23
C LEU A 135 -7.20 -2.69 -11.67
N LYS A 136 -7.92 -3.77 -11.99
CA LYS A 136 -8.48 -4.01 -13.34
C LYS A 136 -9.47 -2.95 -13.79
N ARG A 137 -10.17 -2.30 -12.86
CA ARG A 137 -11.16 -1.25 -13.16
C ARG A 137 -10.52 0.12 -13.34
N THR A 138 -9.37 0.39 -12.71
CA THR A 138 -8.87 1.77 -12.56
C THR A 138 -7.44 1.98 -13.03
N MET A 139 -6.54 1.02 -12.83
CA MET A 139 -5.11 1.23 -13.01
C MET A 139 -4.74 1.29 -14.50
N PRO A 140 -4.12 2.38 -14.99
CA PRO A 140 -3.61 2.43 -16.35
C PRO A 140 -2.53 1.37 -16.56
N VAL A 141 -2.50 0.76 -17.76
CA VAL A 141 -1.46 -0.21 -18.14
C VAL A 141 -0.06 0.41 -18.28
N SER A 142 0.03 1.75 -18.40
CA SER A 142 1.28 2.50 -18.45
C SER A 142 2.02 2.51 -17.11
N ILE A 143 1.29 2.58 -15.98
CA ILE A 143 1.90 2.46 -14.65
C ILE A 143 2.31 1.01 -14.44
N ARG A 144 3.60 0.74 -14.21
CA ARG A 144 4.11 -0.64 -14.25
C ARG A 144 4.04 -1.39 -12.92
N SER A 145 3.92 -0.71 -11.79
CA SER A 145 4.00 -1.37 -10.47
C SER A 145 2.92 -0.89 -9.51
N CYS A 146 2.29 -1.85 -8.83
CA CYS A 146 1.45 -1.66 -7.65
C CYS A 146 2.11 -2.34 -6.45
N ASN A 147 2.47 -1.56 -5.44
CA ASN A 147 3.13 -2.05 -4.24
C ASN A 147 2.19 -1.92 -3.05
N TYR A 148 1.67 -3.03 -2.53
CA TYR A 148 0.74 -2.97 -1.41
C TYR A 148 1.45 -2.54 -0.10
N LEU A 149 0.83 -1.64 0.66
CA LEU A 149 1.20 -1.38 2.05
C LEU A 149 0.64 -2.47 2.97
N SER A 150 1.30 -2.73 4.10
CA SER A 150 0.85 -3.77 5.03
C SER A 150 -0.34 -3.32 5.89
N GLY A 151 -0.55 -2.01 6.06
CA GLY A 151 -1.77 -1.46 6.69
C GLY A 151 -1.97 -1.79 8.16
N GLY A 152 -0.97 -2.37 8.84
CA GLY A 152 -1.10 -2.87 10.22
C GLY A 152 -1.26 -4.38 10.34
N GLN A 153 -1.39 -5.09 9.21
CA GLN A 153 -1.43 -6.55 9.18
C GLN A 153 -0.14 -7.16 9.75
N ALA A 154 -0.25 -8.34 10.39
CA ALA A 154 0.90 -9.18 10.68
C ALA A 154 1.58 -9.64 9.39
N LEU A 155 2.88 -9.95 9.44
CA LEU A 155 3.67 -10.29 8.26
C LEU A 155 3.09 -11.50 7.52
N HIS A 156 2.82 -12.60 8.24
CA HIS A 156 2.29 -13.81 7.63
C HIS A 156 0.95 -13.57 6.91
N VAL A 157 0.06 -12.74 7.49
CA VAL A 157 -1.22 -12.34 6.88
C VAL A 157 -0.98 -11.54 5.59
N ALA A 158 -0.09 -10.55 5.63
CA ALA A 158 0.24 -9.74 4.47
C ALA A 158 0.89 -10.58 3.34
N CYS A 159 1.78 -11.52 3.70
CA CYS A 159 2.39 -12.47 2.76
C CYS A 159 1.34 -13.40 2.14
N ALA A 160 0.45 -13.99 2.94
CA ALA A 160 -0.60 -14.89 2.46
C ALA A 160 -1.54 -14.19 1.47
N ARG A 161 -1.95 -12.95 1.77
CA ARG A 161 -2.79 -12.14 0.88
C ARG A 161 -2.05 -11.70 -0.39
N LEU A 162 -0.80 -11.25 -0.28
CA LEU A 162 0.00 -10.88 -1.46
C LEU A 162 0.22 -12.07 -2.39
N GLY A 163 0.55 -13.24 -1.84
CA GLY A 163 0.72 -14.43 -2.67
C GLY A 163 -0.60 -14.92 -3.29
N ALA A 164 -1.74 -14.80 -2.58
CA ALA A 164 -3.05 -15.07 -3.18
C ALA A 164 -3.36 -14.11 -4.34
N ILE A 165 -2.99 -12.83 -4.23
CA ILE A 165 -3.07 -11.87 -5.34
C ILE A 165 -2.20 -12.34 -6.51
N GLN A 166 -0.95 -12.77 -6.24
CA GLN A 166 -0.05 -13.27 -7.29
C GLN A 166 -0.59 -14.52 -7.98
N ALA A 167 -1.20 -15.45 -7.24
CA ALA A 167 -1.81 -16.66 -7.80
C ALA A 167 -3.03 -16.33 -8.68
N LEU A 168 -3.84 -15.34 -8.30
CA LEU A 168 -5.06 -14.96 -9.03
C LEU A 168 -4.83 -13.93 -10.15
N LYS A 169 -3.65 -13.27 -10.22
CA LYS A 169 -3.44 -12.16 -11.15
C LYS A 169 -3.54 -12.57 -12.62
N GLY A 170 -3.24 -13.82 -12.97
CA GLY A 170 -3.18 -14.28 -14.36
C GLY A 170 -2.30 -13.39 -15.23
N ASN A 171 -2.83 -12.90 -16.35
CA ASN A 171 -2.12 -12.05 -17.31
C ASN A 171 -2.22 -10.55 -16.99
N CYS A 172 -2.45 -10.15 -15.73
CA CYS A 172 -2.43 -8.72 -15.38
C CYS A 172 -1.09 -8.08 -15.81
N PRO A 173 -1.12 -6.90 -16.45
CA PRO A 173 0.08 -6.28 -17.03
C PRO A 173 0.99 -5.60 -16.00
N TRP A 174 0.58 -5.59 -14.73
CA TRP A 174 1.27 -4.89 -13.65
C TRP A 174 2.17 -5.82 -12.85
N ASN A 175 3.34 -5.31 -12.48
CA ASN A 175 4.10 -5.89 -11.39
C ASN A 175 3.37 -5.60 -10.06
N ILE A 176 2.98 -6.65 -9.34
CA ILE A 176 2.35 -6.54 -8.03
C ILE A 176 3.35 -7.00 -6.98
N SER A 177 3.67 -6.11 -6.04
CA SER A 177 4.67 -6.32 -5.00
C SER A 177 4.26 -5.65 -3.68
N PHE A 178 5.21 -5.40 -2.80
CA PHE A 178 5.02 -4.82 -1.48
C PHE A 178 5.84 -3.56 -1.23
N SER A 179 5.35 -2.70 -0.34
CA SER A 179 6.10 -1.60 0.27
C SER A 179 5.76 -1.57 1.76
N TRP A 180 6.40 -2.45 2.53
CA TRP A 180 6.10 -2.70 3.94
C TRP A 180 7.11 -2.06 4.88
N SER A 181 6.62 -1.57 6.02
CA SER A 181 7.45 -1.09 7.13
C SER A 181 7.02 -1.80 8.41
N ALA A 182 5.85 -1.47 8.95
CA ALA A 182 5.40 -2.02 10.24
C ALA A 182 5.30 -3.55 10.30
N ALA A 183 5.13 -4.23 9.18
CA ALA A 183 5.13 -5.70 9.13
C ALA A 183 6.53 -6.32 9.22
N LEU A 184 7.58 -5.59 8.81
CA LEU A 184 8.98 -6.04 8.76
C LEU A 184 9.86 -5.42 9.84
N GLN A 185 9.44 -4.30 10.44
CA GLN A 185 10.29 -3.50 11.31
C GLN A 185 9.83 -3.53 12.78
N LEU A 186 8.52 -3.63 13.05
CA LEU A 186 8.05 -3.70 14.44
C LEU A 186 8.57 -4.95 15.18
N PRO A 187 8.57 -6.16 14.58
CA PRO A 187 9.17 -7.33 15.23
C PRO A 187 10.65 -7.15 15.57
N LEU A 188 11.39 -6.43 14.72
CA LEU A 188 12.80 -6.11 14.99
C LEU A 188 12.95 -5.17 16.19
N LEU A 189 12.08 -4.15 16.29
CA LEU A 189 12.09 -3.20 17.40
C LEU A 189 11.69 -3.86 18.72
N ASP A 190 10.87 -4.91 18.68
CA ASP A 190 10.54 -5.70 19.88
C ASP A 190 11.77 -6.41 20.45
N LEU A 191 12.71 -6.84 19.61
CA LEU A 191 13.99 -7.42 20.05
C LEU A 191 14.89 -6.42 20.78
N CYS A 192 14.68 -5.11 20.61
CA CYS A 192 15.42 -4.08 21.33
C CYS A 192 14.90 -3.88 22.76
N LYS A 193 13.72 -4.40 23.11
CA LYS A 193 13.12 -4.17 24.43
C LYS A 193 13.94 -4.86 25.52
N GLY A 194 14.43 -4.09 26.48
CA GLY A 194 15.16 -4.61 27.64
C GLY A 194 16.60 -5.02 27.37
N THR A 195 17.17 -4.65 26.21
CA THR A 195 18.58 -4.92 25.86
C THR A 195 19.23 -3.70 25.20
N THR A 196 20.55 -3.74 24.98
CA THR A 196 21.24 -2.69 24.20
C THR A 196 21.06 -2.93 22.70
N LEU A 197 21.15 -1.87 21.89
CA LEU A 197 21.12 -2.02 20.43
C LEU A 197 22.22 -2.96 19.94
N GLN A 198 23.44 -2.85 20.49
CA GLN A 198 24.58 -3.66 20.09
C GLN A 198 24.33 -5.16 20.26
N ASP A 199 23.65 -5.54 21.34
CA ASP A 199 23.32 -6.93 21.63
C ASP A 199 22.14 -7.44 20.80
N ALA A 200 21.19 -6.56 20.46
CA ALA A 200 20.03 -6.90 19.62
C ALA A 200 20.38 -7.02 18.12
N LEU A 201 21.40 -6.31 17.65
CA LEU A 201 21.74 -6.19 16.22
C LEU A 201 21.84 -7.54 15.47
N PRO A 202 22.53 -8.59 15.99
CA PRO A 202 22.61 -9.88 15.30
C PRO A 202 21.23 -10.53 15.10
N SER A 203 20.39 -10.53 16.14
CA SER A 203 19.04 -11.11 16.08
C SER A 203 18.13 -10.30 15.16
N MET A 204 18.22 -8.95 15.19
CA MET A 204 17.48 -8.08 14.27
C MET A 204 17.88 -8.34 12.82
N ALA A 205 19.18 -8.47 12.53
CA ALA A 205 19.66 -8.72 11.17
C ALA A 205 19.19 -10.09 10.66
N SER A 206 19.26 -11.13 11.50
CA SER A 206 18.77 -12.47 11.16
C SER A 206 17.26 -12.46 10.86
N LEU A 207 16.46 -11.88 11.76
CA LEU A 207 15.02 -11.82 11.61
C LEU A 207 14.62 -10.99 10.37
N TYR A 208 15.28 -9.87 10.13
CA TYR A 208 14.99 -9.04 8.96
C TYR A 208 15.24 -9.78 7.65
N LEU A 209 16.32 -10.55 7.53
CA LEU A 209 16.60 -11.35 6.35
C LEU A 209 15.55 -12.44 6.12
N GLU A 210 15.15 -13.15 7.18
CA GLU A 210 14.10 -14.16 7.14
C GLU A 210 12.75 -13.55 6.69
N GLU A 211 12.32 -12.47 7.34
CA GLU A 211 11.06 -11.80 7.03
C GLU A 211 11.05 -11.20 5.61
N LEU A 212 12.18 -10.67 5.14
CA LEU A 212 12.32 -10.21 3.76
C LEU A 212 12.28 -11.36 2.75
N GLN A 213 12.86 -12.52 3.05
CA GLN A 213 12.77 -13.69 2.19
C GLN A 213 11.31 -14.14 2.04
N LEU A 214 10.54 -14.15 3.13
CA LEU A 214 9.12 -14.46 3.11
C LEU A 214 8.34 -13.44 2.26
N ALA A 215 8.57 -12.14 2.46
CA ALA A 215 7.93 -11.09 1.66
C ALA A 215 8.28 -11.20 0.16
N CYS A 216 9.54 -11.50 -0.16
CA CYS A 216 10.00 -11.74 -1.53
C CYS A 216 9.42 -12.99 -2.16
N ALA A 217 9.21 -14.06 -1.39
CA ALA A 217 8.57 -15.28 -1.87
C ALA A 217 7.09 -15.00 -2.19
N ALA A 218 6.38 -14.32 -1.28
CA ALA A 218 4.99 -13.90 -1.49
C ALA A 218 4.82 -13.02 -2.73
N SER A 219 5.74 -12.07 -2.99
CA SER A 219 5.72 -11.26 -4.21
C SER A 219 6.02 -12.03 -5.49
N LYS A 220 6.44 -13.29 -5.40
CA LYS A 220 6.58 -14.21 -6.54
C LYS A 220 5.45 -15.25 -6.62
N GLY A 221 4.47 -15.18 -5.72
CA GLY A 221 3.41 -16.19 -5.60
C GLY A 221 3.88 -17.51 -4.97
N ILE A 222 5.04 -17.50 -4.32
CA ILE A 222 5.58 -18.65 -3.59
C ILE A 222 5.23 -18.42 -2.13
N ILE A 223 4.21 -19.14 -1.63
CA ILE A 223 3.78 -19.03 -0.24
C ILE A 223 4.06 -20.35 0.47
N PRO A 224 4.60 -20.34 1.70
CA PRO A 224 4.64 -21.52 2.56
C PRO A 224 3.26 -22.17 2.75
N ALA A 225 3.20 -23.50 2.81
CA ALA A 225 1.95 -24.26 2.93
C ALA A 225 1.21 -23.98 4.26
N ASP A 226 1.92 -23.65 5.32
CA ASP A 226 1.37 -23.25 6.63
C ASP A 226 0.69 -21.88 6.62
N PHE A 227 0.92 -21.05 5.59
CA PHE A 227 0.18 -19.81 5.36
C PHE A 227 -1.10 -20.09 4.54
N GLU A 228 -1.38 -21.36 4.21
CA GLU A 228 -2.61 -21.74 3.51
C GLU A 228 -3.85 -21.70 4.42
N GLU A 229 -3.70 -21.98 5.71
CA GLU A 229 -4.83 -22.14 6.64
C GLU A 229 -5.12 -20.89 7.48
N SER A 230 -4.18 -19.95 7.60
CA SER A 230 -4.32 -18.85 8.56
C SER A 230 -5.05 -17.60 8.03
N ILE A 231 -6.31 -17.52 8.48
CA ILE A 231 -6.97 -16.33 9.03
C ILE A 231 -7.50 -15.30 8.00
N GLY A 232 -8.77 -15.53 7.62
CA GLY A 232 -9.73 -14.47 7.26
C GLY A 232 -10.21 -13.63 8.45
N GLY A 233 -9.58 -13.80 9.62
CA GLY A 233 -9.85 -13.08 10.85
C GLY A 233 -9.16 -11.71 10.89
N HIS A 234 -9.94 -10.73 11.31
CA HIS A 234 -9.47 -9.43 11.75
C HIS A 234 -8.76 -9.59 13.10
N GLU A 235 -7.56 -10.18 13.13
CA GLU A 235 -6.80 -10.11 14.38
C GLU A 235 -6.12 -8.73 14.43
N PRO A 236 -6.55 -7.83 15.35
CA PRO A 236 -5.80 -6.63 15.60
C PRO A 236 -4.43 -7.03 16.15
N LYS A 237 -3.40 -6.27 15.81
CA LYS A 237 -2.17 -6.30 16.61
C LYS A 237 -2.54 -5.76 17.99
N ASN A 238 -2.65 -6.64 18.98
CA ASN A 238 -2.58 -6.26 20.39
C ASN A 238 -1.18 -5.72 20.71
#